data_AF-A0A9C7QE34-F1
#
_entry.id   AF-A0A9C7QE34-F1
#
_cell.length_a   1.000
_cell.length_b   1.000
_cell.length_c   1.000
_cell.angle_alpha   90.00
_cell.angle_beta   90.00
_cell.angle_gamma   90.00
#
_symmetry.space_group_name_H-M   'P 1'
#
loop_
_entity.id
_entity.type
_entity.pdbx_description
1 polymer ?
#
loop_
_entity_poly.entity_id
_entity_poly.type
_entity_poly.pdbx_seq_one_letter_code
_entity_poly.pdbx_strand_id
1 'polypeptide(L)'
;MSFLEVTAQLADGFLMTLLIFGVTLVGAIPLGLLIMFGSMSKFQPVKWLFKIFVWIIRGTPLMLQIILVFYGPGLMGLGVKFDRLMAVILAFIINYACY
;
A
#
# COMPACT_ATOMS: atom_id res chain seq x y z
N MET A 1 32.53 5.38 12.82
CA MET A 1 31.81 5.70 11.57
C MET A 1 32.28 7.06 11.11
N SER A 2 32.86 7.14 9.92
CA SER A 2 33.24 8.38 9.27
C SER A 2 32.00 9.15 8.82
N PHE A 3 32.06 10.47 8.75
CA PHE A 3 30.97 11.31 8.25
C PHE A 3 30.51 10.87 6.84
N LEU A 4 31.46 10.47 5.99
CA LEU A 4 31.18 9.96 4.64
C LEU A 4 30.36 8.66 4.63
N GLU A 5 30.57 7.78 5.61
CA GLU A 5 29.81 6.53 5.74
C GLU A 5 28.35 6.80 6.13
N VAL A 6 28.12 7.78 7.01
CA VAL A 6 26.77 8.19 7.40
C VAL A 6 26.04 8.85 6.23
N THR A 7 26.71 9.73 5.48
CA THR A 7 26.11 10.34 4.28
C THR A 7 25.76 9.29 3.22
N ALA A 8 26.62 8.29 3.01
CA ALA A 8 26.35 7.19 2.08
C ALA A 8 25.14 6.34 2.52
N GLN A 9 25.02 6.01 3.81
CA GLN A 9 23.86 5.27 4.33
C GLN A 9 22.55 6.05 4.20
N LEU A 10 22.59 7.37 4.43
CA LEU A 10 21.42 8.23 4.24
C LEU A 10 21.00 8.31 2.77
N ALA A 11 21.96 8.38 1.85
CA ALA A 11 21.69 8.37 0.41
C ALA A 11 21.04 7.06 -0.05
N ASP A 12 21.50 5.92 0.48
CA ASP A 12 20.91 4.61 0.19
C ASP A 12 19.48 4.50 0.73
N GLY A 13 19.24 4.95 1.96
CA GLY A 13 17.89 5.05 2.54
C GLY A 13 16.96 5.96 1.73
N PHE A 14 17.47 7.08 1.23
CA PHE A 14 16.72 7.97 0.33
C PHE A 14 16.37 7.31 -1.00
N LEU A 15 17.30 6.55 -1.58
CA LEU A 15 17.04 5.83 -2.82
C LEU A 15 15.96 4.76 -2.61
N MET A 16 15.97 4.08 -1.47
CA MET A 16 14.93 3.12 -1.10
C MET A 16 13.55 3.77 -0.93
N THR A 17 13.45 4.94 -0.29
CA THR A 17 12.17 5.65 -0.19
C THR A 17 11.66 6.13 -1.54
N LEU A 18 12.56 6.59 -2.42
CA LEU A 18 12.21 6.98 -3.79
C LEU A 18 11.69 5.80 -4.61
N LEU A 19 12.32 4.62 -4.47
CA LEU A 19 11.87 3.39 -5.11
C LEU A 19 10.48 3.00 -4.62
N ILE A 20 10.27 2.96 -3.29
CA ILE A 20 8.96 2.64 -2.71
C ILE A 20 7.92 3.61 -3.26
N PHE A 21 8.17 4.93 -3.19
CA PHE A 21 7.24 5.94 -3.66
C PHE A 21 6.92 5.79 -5.16
N GLY A 22 7.93 5.63 -6.00
CA GLY A 22 7.77 5.46 -7.45
C GLY A 22 6.91 4.25 -7.80
N VAL A 23 7.22 3.09 -7.22
CA VAL A 23 6.45 1.85 -7.44
C VAL A 23 5.02 1.99 -6.90
N THR A 24 4.86 2.61 -5.73
CA THR A 24 3.56 2.85 -5.14
C THR A 24 2.67 3.69 -6.05
N LEU A 25 3.21 4.78 -6.59
CA LEU A 25 2.47 5.70 -7.43
C LEU A 25 2.03 5.04 -8.74
N VAL A 26 2.92 4.27 -9.38
CA VAL A 26 2.60 3.51 -10.60
C VAL A 26 1.50 2.48 -10.34
N GLY A 27 1.47 1.83 -9.17
CA GLY A 27 0.44 0.87 -8.80
C GLY A 27 -0.88 1.50 -8.31
N ALA A 28 -0.79 2.61 -7.57
CA ALA A 28 -1.94 3.26 -6.94
C ALA A 28 -2.82 3.99 -7.96
N ILE A 29 -2.23 4.60 -9.00
CA ILE A 29 -2.99 5.30 -10.06
C ILE A 29 -3.99 4.39 -10.78
N PRO A 30 -3.60 3.24 -11.37
CA PRO A 30 -4.54 2.38 -12.08
C PRO A 30 -5.57 1.76 -11.12
N LEU A 31 -5.17 1.42 -9.90
CA LEU A 31 -6.09 0.88 -8.89
C LEU A 31 -7.11 1.94 -8.43
N GLY A 32 -6.68 3.18 -8.20
CA GLY A 32 -7.54 4.30 -7.85
C GLY A 32 -8.51 4.66 -8.98
N LEU A 33 -8.07 4.57 -10.24
CA LEU A 33 -8.94 4.76 -11.40
C LEU A 33 -10.03 3.68 -11.47
N LEU A 34 -9.68 2.42 -11.22
CA LEU A 34 -10.65 1.31 -11.11
C LEU A 34 -11.68 1.55 -10.01
N ILE A 35 -11.22 1.98 -8.82
CA ILE A 35 -12.09 2.31 -7.68
C ILE A 35 -13.02 3.49 -8.04
N MET A 36 -12.51 4.51 -8.70
CA MET A 36 -13.28 5.66 -9.17
C MET A 36 -14.40 5.20 -10.11
N PHE A 37 -14.09 4.42 -11.15
CA PHE A 37 -15.09 3.89 -12.07
C PHE A 37 -16.14 3.03 -11.34
N GLY A 38 -15.71 2.19 -10.40
CA GLY A 38 -16.61 1.39 -9.56
C GLY A 38 -17.57 2.25 -8.73
N SER A 39 -17.06 3.35 -8.14
CA SER A 39 -17.84 4.29 -7.32
C SER A 39 -18.82 5.16 -8.12
N MET A 40 -18.53 5.41 -9.40
CA MET A 40 -19.37 6.19 -10.33
C MET A 40 -20.40 5.31 -11.06
N SER A 41 -20.35 3.99 -10.90
CA SER A 41 -21.29 3.08 -11.54
C SER A 41 -22.74 3.39 -11.18
N LYS A 42 -23.64 3.26 -12.17
CA LYS A 42 -25.09 3.43 -12.00
C LYS A 42 -25.70 2.30 -11.16
N PHE A 43 -25.03 1.15 -11.07
CA PHE A 43 -25.44 0.02 -10.23
C PHE A 43 -25.16 0.31 -8.76
N GLN A 44 -26.22 0.60 -8.01
CA GLN A 44 -26.19 0.90 -6.56
C GLN A 44 -25.41 -0.11 -5.70
N PRO A 45 -25.53 -1.45 -5.87
CA PRO A 45 -24.79 -2.39 -5.02
C PRO A 45 -23.28 -2.32 -5.26
N VAL A 46 -22.85 -2.17 -6.52
CA VAL A 46 -21.43 -2.05 -6.89
C VAL A 46 -20.84 -0.78 -6.31
N LYS A 47 -21.55 0.35 -6.45
CA LYS A 47 -21.15 1.63 -5.87
C LYS A 47 -20.99 1.56 -4.36
N TRP A 48 -21.89 0.87 -3.66
CA TRP A 48 -21.83 0.73 -2.21
C TRP A 48 -20.64 -0.12 -1.78
N LEU A 49 -20.35 -1.22 -2.49
CA LEU A 49 -19.19 -2.08 -2.22
C LEU A 49 -17.87 -1.29 -2.28
N PHE A 50 -17.63 -0.53 -3.37
CA PHE A 50 -16.43 0.29 -3.50
C PHE A 50 -16.36 1.40 -2.46
N LYS A 51 -17.50 2.02 -2.12
CA LYS A 51 -17.55 3.06 -1.07
C LYS A 51 -17.22 2.50 0.31
N ILE A 52 -17.74 1.33 0.68
CA ILE A 52 -17.40 0.69 1.96
C ILE A 52 -15.93 0.32 1.99
N PHE A 53 -15.42 -0.27 0.91
CA PHE A 53 -14.02 -0.64 0.81
C PHE A 53 -13.13 0.58 1.07
N VAL A 54 -13.34 1.68 0.35
CA VAL A 54 -12.61 2.93 0.57
C VAL A 54 -12.80 3.46 2.00
N TRP A 55 -14.01 3.40 2.54
CA TRP A 55 -14.29 3.85 3.90
C TRP A 55 -13.51 3.07 4.97
N ILE A 56 -13.41 1.73 4.84
CA ILE A 56 -12.60 0.89 5.72
C ILE A 56 -11.11 1.23 5.59
N ILE A 57 -10.60 1.37 4.37
CA ILE A 57 -9.19 1.68 4.15
C ILE A 57 -8.83 3.07 4.71
N ARG A 58 -9.69 4.07 4.52
CA ARG A 58 -9.48 5.42 5.10
C ARG A 58 -9.69 5.45 6.62
N GLY A 59 -10.49 4.55 7.16
CA GLY A 59 -10.72 4.39 8.60
C GLY A 59 -9.65 3.58 9.34
N THR A 60 -8.76 2.89 8.61
CA THR A 60 -7.70 2.07 9.20
C THR A 60 -6.34 2.78 9.12
N PRO A 61 -5.60 2.90 10.24
CA PRO A 61 -4.22 3.40 10.23
C PRO A 61 -3.33 2.63 9.25
N LEU A 62 -2.51 3.35 8.47
CA LEU A 62 -1.55 2.75 7.52
C LEU A 62 -0.65 1.70 8.19
N MET A 63 -0.22 1.96 9.43
CA MET A 63 0.59 0.99 10.19
C MET A 63 -0.12 -0.36 10.36
N LEU A 64 -1.43 -0.36 10.63
CA LEU A 64 -2.20 -1.59 10.74
C LEU A 64 -2.34 -2.31 9.40
N GLN A 65 -2.43 -1.57 8.29
CA GLN A 65 -2.46 -2.17 6.95
C GLN A 65 -1.15 -2.91 6.64
N ILE A 66 0.00 -2.31 6.95
CA ILE A 66 1.31 -2.94 6.76
C ILE A 66 1.44 -4.19 7.64
N ILE A 67 1.05 -4.10 8.92
CA ILE A 67 1.06 -5.24 9.86
C ILE A 67 0.16 -6.37 9.33
N LEU A 68 -1.04 -6.04 8.88
CA LEU A 68 -2.00 -7.01 8.36
C LEU A 68 -1.50 -7.69 7.09
N VAL A 69 -0.90 -6.94 6.16
CA VAL A 69 -0.33 -7.51 4.93
C VAL A 69 0.88 -8.39 5.23
N PHE A 70 1.75 -7.98 6.16
CA PHE A 70 2.97 -8.72 6.47
C PHE A 70 2.70 -9.98 7.31
N TYR A 71 1.88 -9.88 8.36
CA TYR A 71 1.62 -10.99 9.29
C TYR A 71 0.36 -11.80 8.99
N GLY A 72 -0.65 -11.20 8.34
CA GLY A 72 -1.94 -11.83 8.08
C GLY A 72 -1.85 -13.20 7.39
N PRO A 73 -1.13 -13.33 6.25
CA PRO A 73 -0.97 -14.60 5.56
C PRO A 73 -0.30 -15.69 6.40
N GLY A 74 0.68 -15.29 7.23
CA GLY A 74 1.35 -16.19 8.17
C GLY A 74 0.44 -16.69 9.28
N LEU A 75 -0.43 -15.82 9.81
CA LEU A 75 -1.40 -16.16 10.85
C LEU A 75 -2.55 -17.04 10.33
N MET A 76 -2.90 -16.91 9.04
CA MET A 76 -3.95 -17.71 8.39
C MET A 76 -3.47 -19.10 7.93
N GLY A 77 -2.19 -19.45 8.16
CA GLY A 77 -1.63 -20.74 7.75
C GLY A 77 -1.47 -20.92 6.24
N LEU A 78 -1.55 -19.83 5.46
CA LEU A 78 -1.54 -19.88 3.99
C LEU A 78 -0.15 -20.21 3.39
N GLY A 79 0.89 -20.35 4.20
CA GLY A 79 2.26 -20.65 3.75
C GLY A 79 2.93 -19.53 2.91
N VAL A 80 2.20 -18.48 2.57
CA VAL A 80 2.70 -17.31 1.83
C VAL A 80 3.39 -16.36 2.81
N LYS A 81 4.68 -16.12 2.60
CA LYS A 81 5.45 -15.09 3.32
C LYS A 81 5.75 -13.96 2.36
N PHE A 82 5.18 -12.78 2.61
CA PHE A 82 5.57 -11.60 1.88
C PHE A 82 6.91 -11.09 2.39
N ASP A 83 7.79 -10.70 1.45
CA ASP A 83 8.97 -9.94 1.81
C ASP A 83 8.56 -8.57 2.38
N ARG A 84 9.39 -8.00 3.24
CA ARG A 84 9.14 -6.72 3.92
C ARG A 84 8.89 -5.60 2.90
N LEU A 85 9.68 -5.55 1.83
CA LEU A 85 9.51 -4.53 0.80
C LEU A 85 8.18 -4.70 0.06
N MET A 86 7.82 -5.94 -0.30
CA MET A 86 6.54 -6.22 -0.95
C MET A 86 5.33 -5.90 -0.07
N ALA A 87 5.39 -6.23 1.23
CA ALA A 87 4.30 -5.93 2.14
C ALA A 87 4.07 -4.41 2.29
N VAL A 88 5.17 -3.64 2.38
CA VAL A 88 5.11 -2.17 2.43
C VAL A 88 4.53 -1.63 1.12
N ILE A 89 5.06 -2.04 -0.04
CA ILE A 89 4.58 -1.57 -1.34
C ILE A 89 3.09 -1.88 -1.52
N LEU A 90 2.64 -3.09 -1.19
CA LEU A 90 1.24 -3.48 -1.35
C LEU A 90 0.31 -2.68 -0.42
N ALA A 91 0.68 -2.53 0.85
CA ALA A 91 -0.09 -1.73 1.80
C ALA A 91 -0.18 -0.26 1.37
N PHE A 92 0.94 0.31 0.91
CA PHE A 92 0.98 1.69 0.41
C PHE A 92 0.16 1.86 -0.87
N ILE A 93 0.22 0.92 -1.83
CA ILE A 93 -0.57 0.99 -3.07
C ILE A 93 -2.07 1.02 -2.74
N ILE A 94 -2.54 0.11 -1.87
CA ILE A 94 -3.95 0.04 -1.47
C ILE A 94 -4.36 1.31 -0.73
N ASN A 95 -3.51 1.81 0.18
CA ASN A 95 -3.79 3.02 0.92
C ASN A 95 -3.94 4.24 -0.01
N TYR A 96 -2.94 4.47 -0.87
CA TYR A 96 -2.92 5.61 -1.79
C TYR A 96 -3.98 5.51 -2.90
N ALA A 97 -4.36 4.31 -3.32
CA ALA A 97 -5.45 4.14 -4.29
C ALA A 97 -6.82 4.50 -3.72
N CYS A 98 -7.00 4.38 -2.40
CA CYS A 98 -8.23 4.68 -1.68
C CYS A 98 -8.29 6.10 -1.11
N TYR A 99 -7.20 6.87 -1.20
CA TYR A 99 -7.10 8.20 -0.62
C TYR A 99 -7.32 9.30 -1.64
#